data_AF-A0AAE9SQL3-F1
#
_entry.id   AF-A0AAE9SQL3-F1
#
_cell.length_a   1.000
_cell.length_b   1.000
_cell.length_c   1.000
_cell.angle_alpha   90.00
_cell.angle_beta   90.00
_cell.angle_gamma   90.00
#
_symmetry.space_group_name_H-M   'P 1'
#
loop_
_entity.id
_entity.type
_entity.pdbx_description
1 polymer ?
#
loop_
_entity_poly.entity_id
_entity_poly.type
_entity_poly.pdbx_seq_one_letter_code
_entity_poly.pdbx_strand_id
1 'polypeptide(L)' 'MIKIEINTLEEAIHIHNIAAINAHKYQNNIIKDHECQQIANVRIWKDIRDQAIKHIEKFAAARDVA' A
#
# COMPACT_ATOMS: atom_id res chain seq x y z
N MET A 1 -9.87 -9.98 0.91
CA MET A 1 -8.87 -8.98 1.36
C MET A 1 -7.51 -9.57 1.06
N ILE A 2 -6.65 -8.85 0.34
CA ILE A 2 -5.31 -9.34 -0.01
C ILE A 2 -4.45 -9.22 1.25
N LYS A 3 -3.72 -10.26 1.62
CA LYS A 3 -2.69 -10.18 2.66
C LYS A 3 -1.33 -10.18 2.00
N ILE A 4 -0.51 -9.21 2.37
CA ILE A 4 0.88 -9.11 1.92
C ILE A 4 1.80 -9.60 3.03
N GLU A 5 2.70 -10.52 2.70
CA GLU A 5 3.78 -10.93 3.59
C GLU A 5 4.95 -9.95 3.40
N ILE A 6 5.43 -9.38 4.50
CA ILE A 6 6.50 -8.37 4.51
C ILE A 6 7.49 -8.77 5.60
N ASN A 7 8.74 -9.01 5.20
CA ASN A 7 9.76 -9.60 6.07
C ASN A 7 10.84 -8.60 6.50
N THR A 8 11.01 -7.50 5.76
CA THR A 8 11.99 -6.47 6.09
C THR A 8 11.38 -5.06 6.12
N LEU A 9 12.08 -4.12 6.77
CA LEU A 9 11.70 -2.72 6.79
C LEU A 9 11.79 -2.10 5.38
N GLU A 10 12.83 -2.44 4.62
CA GLU A 10 13.02 -1.98 3.25
C GLU A 10 11.87 -2.43 2.34
N GLU A 11 11.44 -3.69 2.44
CA GLU A 11 10.28 -4.21 1.72
C GLU A 11 9.00 -3.44 2.09
N ALA A 12 8.79 -3.19 3.39
CA ALA A 12 7.63 -2.46 3.88
C ALA A 12 7.56 -1.04 3.28
N ILE A 13 8.68 -0.32 3.31
CA ILE A 13 8.79 1.04 2.74
C ILE A 13 8.56 1.00 1.23
N HIS A 14 9.16 0.04 0.52
CA HIS A 14 9.02 -0.09 -0.91
C HIS A 14 7.56 -0.33 -1.33
N ILE A 15 6.87 -1.28 -0.68
CA ILE A 15 5.47 -1.59 -0.95
C ILE A 15 4.57 -0.39 -0.62
N HIS A 16 4.79 0.28 0.52
CA HIS A 16 4.06 1.50 0.87
C HIS A 16 4.12 2.54 -0.26
N ASN A 17 5.32 2.76 -0.82
CA ASN A 17 5.53 3.76 -1.87
C ASN A 17 4.87 3.35 -3.20
N ILE A 18 5.02 2.08 -3.62
CA ILE A 18 4.35 1.55 -4.81
C ILE A 18 2.83 1.67 -4.68
N ALA A 19 2.28 1.35 -3.51
CA ALA A 19 0.86 1.40 -3.26
C ALA A 19 0.32 2.83 -3.33
N ALA A 20 1.02 3.80 -2.74
CA ALA A 20 0.67 5.21 -2.82
C ALA A 20 0.66 5.73 -4.28
N ILE A 21 1.70 5.39 -5.05
CA ILE A 21 1.81 5.78 -6.47
C ILE A 21 0.65 5.20 -7.29
N ASN A 22 0.34 3.92 -7.13
CA ASN A 22 -0.71 3.28 -7.92
C ASN A 22 -2.11 3.78 -7.54
N ALA A 23 -2.40 3.97 -6.24
CA ALA A 23 -3.65 4.58 -5.81
C ALA A 23 -3.85 5.95 -6.47
N HIS A 24 -2.81 6.79 -6.46
CA HIS A 24 -2.85 8.10 -7.09
C HIS A 24 -3.08 8.03 -8.62
N LYS A 25 -2.41 7.09 -9.30
CA LYS A 25 -2.59 6.88 -10.75
C LYS A 25 -4.04 6.55 -11.12
N TYR A 26 -4.68 5.64 -10.38
CA TYR A 26 -6.08 5.28 -10.64
C TYR A 26 -7.07 6.38 -10.28
N GLN A 27 -6.76 7.21 -9.28
CA GLN A 27 -7.61 8.36 -8.91
C GLN A 27 -7.59 9.48 -9.96
N ASN A 28 -6.43 9.72 -10.58
CA ASN A 28 -6.23 10.89 -11.44
C ASN A 28 -6.33 10.61 -12.94
N ASN A 29 -6.19 9.34 -13.36
CA ASN A 29 -6.28 8.96 -14.76
C ASN A 29 -7.55 8.14 -14.99
N ILE A 30 -8.71 8.81 -14.96
CA ILE A 30 -9.99 8.13 -15.17
C ILE A 30 -10.08 7.59 -16.59
N ILE A 31 -10.38 6.29 -16.69
CA ILE A 31 -10.60 5.61 -17.96
C ILE A 31 -12.11 5.46 -18.10
N LYS A 32 -12.65 6.06 -19.16
CA LYS A 32 -14.07 5.98 -19.48
C LYS A 32 -14.53 4.52 -19.51
N ASP A 33 -15.70 4.26 -18.94
CA ASP A 33 -16.36 2.95 -18.87
C ASP A 33 -15.68 1.96 -17.91
N HIS A 34 -14.67 2.39 -17.14
CA HIS A 34 -13.94 1.56 -16.18
C HIS A 34 -13.88 2.17 -14.76
N GLU A 35 -14.68 3.19 -14.46
CA GLU A 35 -14.64 3.94 -13.20
C GLU A 35 -14.85 3.03 -11.98
N CYS A 36 -15.77 2.06 -12.07
CA CYS A 36 -16.03 1.10 -11.00
C CYS A 36 -14.80 0.23 -10.69
N GLN A 37 -14.11 -0.24 -11.72
CA GLN A 37 -12.87 -1.03 -11.59
C GLN A 37 -11.77 -0.17 -10.96
N GLN A 38 -11.67 1.11 -11.38
CA GLN A 38 -10.67 2.03 -10.84
C GLN A 38 -10.91 2.33 -9.37
N ILE A 39 -12.16 2.54 -8.94
CA ILE A 39 -12.51 2.71 -7.52
C ILE A 39 -12.09 1.48 -6.71
N ALA A 40 -12.34 0.27 -7.22
CA ALA A 40 -11.91 -0.96 -6.58
C ALA A 40 -10.38 -1.04 -6.47
N ASN A 41 -9.65 -0.71 -7.55
CA ASN A 41 -8.19 -0.69 -7.55
C ASN A 41 -7.63 0.32 -6.55
N VAL A 42 -8.20 1.52 -6.45
CA VAL A 42 -7.81 2.53 -5.45
C VAL A 42 -7.99 1.98 -4.05
N ARG A 43 -9.11 1.30 -3.76
CA ARG A 43 -9.35 0.70 -2.45
C ARG A 43 -8.32 -0.39 -2.13
N ILE A 44 -8.01 -1.26 -3.09
CA ILE A 44 -7.00 -2.32 -2.92
C ILE A 44 -5.63 -1.73 -2.62
N TRP A 45 -5.19 -0.72 -3.38
CA TRP A 45 -3.90 -0.08 -3.15
C TRP A 45 -3.83 0.66 -1.81
N LYS A 46 -4.93 1.26 -1.35
CA LYS A 46 -4.99 1.85 0.00
C LYS A 46 -4.85 0.77 1.09
N ASP A 47 -5.54 -0.35 0.95
CA ASP A 47 -5.43 -1.48 1.90
C ASP A 47 -3.99 -2.05 1.96
N ILE A 48 -3.35 -2.24 0.81
CA ILE A 48 -1.93 -2.64 0.72
C ILE A 48 -1.02 -1.62 1.41
N ARG A 49 -1.27 -0.33 1.20
CA ARG A 49 -0.50 0.75 1.84
C ARG A 49 -0.65 0.73 3.36
N ASP A 50 -1.86 0.55 3.86
CA ASP A 50 -2.16 0.50 5.30
C ASP A 50 -1.52 -0.72 5.96
N GLN A 51 -1.50 -1.87 5.26
CA GLN A 51 -0.75 -3.04 5.72
C GLN A 51 0.76 -2.74 5.81
N ALA A 52 1.35 -2.13 4.77
CA ALA A 52 2.75 -1.78 4.78
C ALA A 52 3.13 -0.80 5.91
N ILE A 53 2.29 0.19 6.21
CA ILE A 53 2.50 1.12 7.34
C ILE A 53 2.59 0.37 8.67
N LYS A 54 1.69 -0.58 8.93
CA LYS A 54 1.71 -1.37 10.16
C LYS A 54 3.00 -2.18 10.30
N HIS A 55 3.54 -2.69 9.20
CA HIS A 55 4.83 -3.38 9.21
C HIS A 55 5.99 -2.41 9.47
N ILE A 56 5.99 -1.21 8.87
CA ILE A 56 6.99 -0.17 9.14
C ILE A 56 7.00 0.19 10.63
N GLU A 57 5.83 0.44 11.23
CA GLU A 57 5.69 0.75 12.65
C GLU A 57 6.20 -0.38 13.53
N LYS A 58 5.91 -1.64 13.17
CA LYS A 58 6.42 -2.83 13.88
C LYS A 58 7.94 -2.91 13.84
N PHE A 59 8.57 -2.70 12.68
CA PHE A 59 10.02 -2.73 12.55
C PHE A 59 10.70 -1.56 13.26
N ALA A 60 10.12 -0.36 13.19
CA ALA A 60 10.61 0.81 13.91
C ALA A 60 10.58 0.60 15.43
N ALA A 61 9.45 0.10 15.96
CA ALA A 61 9.32 -0.21 17.37
C ALA A 61 10.33 -1.28 17.81
N ALA A 62 10.57 -2.32 17.01
CA ALA A 62 11.55 -3.36 17.32
C ALA A 62 13.00 -2.84 17.40
N ARG A 63 13.32 -1.79 16.64
CA ARG A 63 14.65 -1.16 16.68
C ARG A 63 14.88 -0.34 17.93
N ASP A 64 13.84 0.27 18.50
CA ASP A 64 13.96 1.09 19.71
C ASP A 64 14.10 0.26 21.00
N VAL A 65 13.85 -1.05 20.93
CA VAL A 65 14.01 -2.00 22.07
C VAL A 65 15.31 -2.83 22.00
N ALA A 66 16.10 -2.67 20.94
CA ALA A 66 17.34 -3.42 20.68
C ALA A 66 18.58 -2.56 21.00
#